data_AF-A0A967F380-F1
#
_entry.id   AF-A0A967F380-F1
#
_cell.length_a   1.000
_cell.length_b   1.000
_cell.length_c   1.000
_cell.angle_alpha   90.00
_cell.angle_beta   90.00
_cell.angle_gamma   90.00
#
_symmetry.space_group_name_H-M   'P 1'
#
loop_
_entity.id
_entity.type
_entity.pdbx_description
1 polymer ?
#
loop_
_entity_poly.entity_id
_entity_poly.type
_entity_poly.pdbx_seq_one_letter_code
_entity_poly.pdbx_strand_id
1 'polypeptide(L)'
;MSGFSKSILFLSSYAPLFAILAIKYYPVDCQVSLLAGIMTVVSILLFAGLFIGLSRTSAPQSIEVKTVGRRDSELLSYAITYFLPFLSLDLSNRYDLAAFLLLYAVIWLTYVRANAVHINPLFHVLGYRLFEIEDKPSGRLVTVITKSPFIRPNEVITVKLETSHSVGIQV
;
A
#
# COMPACT_ATOMS: atom_id res chain seq x y z
N MET A 1 6.93 -17.90 -11.25
CA MET A 1 7.41 -16.67 -11.91
C MET A 1 8.91 -16.76 -12.14
N SER A 2 9.37 -16.48 -13.36
CA SER A 2 10.81 -16.47 -13.69
C SER A 2 11.53 -15.33 -12.95
N GLY A 3 12.85 -15.45 -12.76
CA GLY A 3 13.66 -14.38 -12.17
C GLY A 3 13.52 -13.05 -12.90
N PHE A 4 13.43 -13.09 -14.23
CA PHE A 4 13.19 -11.92 -15.08
C PHE A 4 11.88 -11.18 -14.75
N SER A 5 10.80 -11.91 -14.52
CA SER A 5 9.50 -11.31 -14.14
C SER A 5 9.58 -10.59 -12.79
N LYS A 6 10.36 -11.14 -11.84
CA LYS A 6 10.58 -10.51 -10.53
C LYS A 6 11.37 -9.20 -10.68
N SER A 7 12.39 -9.18 -11.54
CA SER A 7 13.16 -7.96 -11.83
C SER A 7 12.30 -6.86 -12.46
N ILE A 8 11.41 -7.22 -13.39
CA ILE A 8 10.46 -6.26 -13.98
C ILE A 8 9.56 -5.65 -12.90
N LEU A 9 8.99 -6.48 -12.02
CA LEU A 9 8.14 -6.00 -10.92
C LEU A 9 8.88 -5.10 -9.94
N PHE A 10 10.13 -5.44 -9.63
CA PHE A 10 10.99 -4.60 -8.82
C PHE A 10 11.19 -3.22 -9.47
N LEU A 11 11.59 -3.19 -10.75
CA LEU A 11 11.81 -1.93 -11.45
C LEU A 11 10.52 -1.10 -11.56
N SER A 12 9.39 -1.73 -11.86
CA SER A 12 8.09 -1.05 -11.94
C SER A 12 7.64 -0.44 -10.61
N SER A 13 8.06 -1.01 -9.47
CA SER A 13 7.74 -0.49 -8.14
C SER A 13 8.36 0.89 -7.86
N TYR A 14 9.40 1.27 -8.60
CA TYR A 14 10.03 2.59 -8.52
C TYR A 14 9.44 3.62 -9.49
N ALA A 15 8.43 3.27 -10.31
CA ALA A 15 7.78 4.23 -11.21
C ALA A 15 7.28 5.50 -10.49
N PRO A 16 6.63 5.42 -9.30
CA PRO A 16 6.21 6.61 -8.57
C PRO A 16 7.39 7.49 -8.14
N LEU A 17 8.52 6.89 -7.76
CA LEU A 17 9.73 7.62 -7.38
C LEU A 17 10.28 8.40 -8.58
N PHE A 18 10.40 7.76 -9.74
CA PHE A 18 10.88 8.44 -10.95
C PHE A 18 9.95 9.59 -11.36
N ALA A 19 8.63 9.45 -11.19
CA ALA A 19 7.68 10.52 -11.45
C ALA A 19 7.88 11.72 -10.51
N ILE A 20 8.08 11.46 -9.21
CA ILE A 20 8.39 12.48 -8.21
C ILE A 20 9.67 13.23 -8.58
N LEU A 21 10.74 12.51 -8.96
CA LEU A 21 12.00 13.11 -9.37
C LEU A 21 11.86 13.94 -10.65
N ALA A 22 11.10 13.45 -11.63
CA ALA A 22 10.85 14.18 -12.87
C ALA A 22 10.20 15.54 -12.60
N ILE A 23 9.18 15.59 -11.73
CA ILE A 23 8.48 16.82 -11.34
C ILE A 23 9.43 17.74 -10.56
N LYS A 24 10.13 17.21 -9.56
CA LYS A 24 11.03 17.98 -8.68
C LYS A 24 12.16 18.65 -9.46
N TYR A 25 12.79 17.93 -10.38
CA TYR A 25 13.95 18.44 -11.12
C TYR A 25 13.58 19.23 -12.37
N TYR A 26 12.30 19.26 -12.78
CA TYR A 26 11.84 20.03 -13.94
C TYR A 26 12.34 21.49 -13.99
N PRO A 27 12.26 22.29 -12.91
CA PRO A 27 12.75 23.66 -12.91
C PRO A 27 14.28 23.80 -12.69
N VAL A 28 14.96 22.75 -12.19
CA VAL A 28 16.37 22.83 -11.77
C VAL A 28 17.30 22.28 -12.86
N ASP A 29 16.99 21.10 -13.38
CA ASP A 29 17.80 20.40 -14.37
C ASP A 29 16.89 19.61 -15.33
N CYS A 30 16.75 20.13 -16.54
CA CYS A 30 15.92 19.55 -17.59
C CYS A 30 16.39 18.14 -18.00
N GLN A 31 17.71 17.87 -17.99
CA GLN A 31 18.24 16.56 -18.39
C GLN A 31 17.89 15.49 -17.36
N VAL A 32 18.05 15.81 -16.08
CA VAL A 32 17.67 14.91 -14.97
C VAL A 32 16.16 14.69 -14.96
N SER A 33 15.38 15.76 -15.14
CA SER A 33 13.92 15.66 -15.23
C SER A 33 13.46 14.77 -16.39
N LEU A 34 14.05 14.96 -17.58
CA LEU A 34 13.74 14.15 -18.76
C LEU A 34 14.11 12.69 -18.56
N LEU A 35 15.30 12.41 -18.02
CA LEU A 35 15.74 11.04 -17.73
C LEU A 35 14.79 10.35 -16.74
N ALA A 36 14.41 11.03 -15.66
CA ALA A 36 13.45 10.52 -14.69
C ALA A 36 12.06 10.29 -15.33
N GLY A 37 11.62 11.18 -16.21
CA GLY A 37 10.39 11.01 -16.99
C GLY A 37 10.43 9.77 -17.88
N ILE A 38 11.53 9.55 -18.61
CA ILE A 38 11.74 8.36 -19.44
C ILE A 38 11.72 7.09 -18.58
N MET A 39 12.43 7.09 -17.45
CA MET A 39 12.47 5.94 -16.53
C MET A 39 11.08 5.61 -15.97
N THR A 40 10.24 6.62 -15.72
CA THR A 40 8.84 6.44 -15.33
C THR A 40 8.06 5.72 -16.41
N VAL A 41 8.13 6.19 -17.66
CA VAL A 41 7.40 5.62 -18.80
C VAL A 41 7.86 4.19 -19.07
N VAL A 42 9.17 3.93 -19.09
CA VAL A 42 9.75 2.59 -19.28
C VAL A 42 9.25 1.63 -18.20
N SER A 43 9.24 2.06 -16.93
CA SER A 43 8.77 1.25 -15.81
C SER A 43 7.30 0.84 -15.95
N ILE A 44 6.43 1.77 -16.39
CA ILE A 44 5.01 1.51 -16.63
C ILE A 44 4.81 0.55 -17.82
N LEU A 45 5.55 0.75 -18.91
CA LEU A 45 5.45 -0.11 -20.11
C LEU A 45 5.90 -1.55 -19.82
N LEU A 46 6.99 -1.73 -19.06
CA LEU A 46 7.46 -3.04 -18.65
C LEU A 46 6.42 -3.77 -17.77
N PHE A 47 5.80 -3.06 -16.83
CA PHE A 47 4.71 -3.60 -16.02
C PHE A 47 3.50 -4.01 -16.87
N ALA A 48 3.06 -3.12 -17.78
CA ALA A 48 1.93 -3.39 -18.66
C ALA A 48 2.18 -4.60 -19.57
N GLY A 49 3.38 -4.69 -20.16
CA GLY A 49 3.77 -5.82 -21.00
C GLY A 49 3.79 -7.14 -20.22
N LEU A 50 4.34 -7.14 -19.00
CA LEU A 50 4.31 -8.30 -18.12
C LEU A 50 2.87 -8.71 -17.77
N PHE A 51 2.02 -7.75 -17.40
CA PHE A 51 0.63 -8.01 -17.01
C PHE A 51 -0.18 -8.60 -18.16
N ILE A 52 -0.05 -8.05 -19.36
CA ILE A 52 -0.70 -8.58 -20.57
C ILE A 52 -0.17 -10.00 -20.87
N GLY A 53 1.14 -10.22 -20.77
CA GLY A 53 1.73 -11.55 -20.97
C GLY A 53 1.19 -12.60 -19.99
N LEU A 54 1.07 -12.24 -18.71
CA LEU A 54 0.47 -13.09 -17.68
C LEU A 54 -1.00 -13.38 -17.96
N SER A 55 -1.78 -12.39 -18.41
CA SER A 55 -3.21 -12.58 -18.73
C SER A 55 -3.45 -13.50 -19.93
N ARG A 56 -2.49 -13.60 -20.86
CA ARG A 56 -2.62 -14.40 -22.10
C ARG A 56 -2.16 -15.84 -21.95
N THR A 57 -1.28 -16.11 -20.98
CA THR A 57 -0.64 -17.43 -20.80
C THR A 57 -1.24 -18.24 -19.66
N SER A 58 -2.16 -17.65 -18.89
CA SER A 58 -2.80 -18.32 -17.76
C SER A 58 -3.98 -19.17 -18.24
N ALA A 59 -3.79 -20.49 -18.31
CA ALA A 59 -4.92 -21.42 -18.41
C ALA A 59 -5.72 -21.39 -17.09
N PRO A 60 -7.06 -21.36 -17.13
CA PRO A 60 -7.87 -21.36 -15.92
C PRO A 60 -7.64 -22.66 -15.15
N GLN A 61 -7.16 -22.54 -13.91
CA GLN A 61 -6.93 -23.65 -13.00
C GLN A 61 -7.85 -23.50 -11.80
N SER A 62 -8.63 -24.55 -11.48
CA SER A 62 -9.40 -24.61 -10.24
C SER A 62 -8.45 -24.90 -9.07
N ILE A 63 -8.44 -24.01 -8.09
CA ILE A 63 -7.64 -24.14 -6.87
C ILE A 63 -8.62 -24.14 -5.70
N GLU A 64 -8.56 -25.18 -4.86
CA GLU A 64 -9.31 -25.24 -3.61
C GLU A 64 -8.58 -24.42 -2.54
N VAL A 65 -9.23 -23.36 -2.06
CA VAL A 65 -8.62 -22.41 -1.13
C VAL A 65 -8.78 -22.94 0.30
N LYS A 66 -7.68 -23.37 0.93
CA LYS A 66 -7.66 -23.88 2.31
C LYS A 66 -7.55 -22.78 3.37
N THR A 67 -6.81 -21.71 3.09
CA THR A 67 -6.54 -20.59 4.00
C THR A 67 -6.24 -19.33 3.20
N VAL A 68 -6.75 -18.18 3.62
CA VAL A 68 -6.44 -16.88 3.02
C VAL A 68 -5.62 -16.07 4.02
N GLY A 69 -4.37 -15.77 3.68
CA GLY A 69 -3.50 -14.88 4.46
C GLY A 69 -3.35 -13.54 3.74
N ARG A 70 -3.64 -12.44 4.44
CA ARG A 70 -3.29 -11.09 3.97
C ARG A 70 -1.81 -10.81 4.22
N ARG A 71 -1.11 -10.22 3.25
CA ARG A 71 0.32 -9.84 3.35
C ARG A 71 0.47 -8.32 3.49
N ASP A 72 -0.36 -7.73 4.34
CA ASP A 72 -0.50 -6.27 4.43
C ASP A 72 0.57 -5.65 5.35
N SER A 73 1.31 -6.47 6.10
CA SER A 73 2.29 -6.06 7.12
C SER A 73 3.57 -5.41 6.57
N GLU A 74 3.79 -5.43 5.26
CA GLU A 74 5.01 -4.87 4.62
C GLU A 74 4.87 -3.38 4.28
N LEU A 75 3.70 -2.78 4.54
CA LEU A 75 3.40 -1.40 4.13
C LEU A 75 4.35 -0.36 4.70
N LEU A 76 4.77 -0.55 5.96
CA LEU A 76 5.64 0.40 6.66
C LEU A 76 7.01 0.48 6.00
N SER A 77 7.58 -0.67 5.62
CA SER A 77 8.85 -0.77 4.90
C SER A 77 8.77 -0.11 3.52
N TYR A 78 7.61 -0.20 2.87
CA TYR A 78 7.36 0.42 1.57
C TYR A 78 7.28 1.95 1.68
N ALA A 79 6.59 2.48 2.69
CA ALA A 79 6.47 3.92 2.93
C ALA A 79 7.82 4.61 3.21
N ILE A 80 8.71 3.97 3.99
CA ILE A 80 10.04 4.51 4.34
C ILE A 80 10.88 4.75 3.07
N THR A 81 10.83 3.83 2.10
CA THR A 81 11.58 3.96 0.85
C THR A 81 11.17 5.20 0.06
N TYR A 82 9.88 5.55 0.15
CA TYR A 82 9.36 6.74 -0.52
C TYR A 82 9.54 8.04 0.27
N PHE A 83 9.99 7.99 1.52
CA PHE A 83 10.32 9.20 2.28
C PHE A 83 11.68 9.77 1.93
N LEU A 84 12.58 9.02 1.28
CA LEU A 84 13.93 9.51 0.95
C LEU A 84 13.96 10.80 0.10
N PRO A 85 13.10 10.97 -0.94
CA PRO A 85 13.02 12.23 -1.71
C PRO A 85 12.52 13.44 -0.90
N PHE A 86 11.94 13.21 0.28
CA PHE A 86 11.22 14.21 1.08
C PHE A 86 12.11 15.01 2.00
N LEU A 87 13.29 14.49 2.33
CA LEU A 87 14.24 15.16 3.23
C LEU A 87 14.77 16.51 2.69
N SER A 88 14.44 16.86 1.45
CA SER A 88 14.94 18.04 0.75
C SER A 88 13.87 18.80 -0.04
N LEU A 89 12.59 18.77 0.39
CA LEU A 89 11.52 19.53 -0.27
C LEU A 89 11.30 20.89 0.40
N ASP A 90 11.23 21.94 -0.41
CA ASP A 90 10.74 23.27 -0.03
C ASP A 90 9.28 23.43 -0.47
N LEU A 91 8.35 23.36 0.49
CA LEU A 91 6.90 23.43 0.20
C LEU A 91 6.44 24.80 -0.33
N SER A 92 7.29 25.82 -0.28
CA SER A 92 7.03 27.12 -0.92
C SER A 92 7.15 27.04 -2.45
N ASN A 93 7.90 26.04 -2.95
CA ASN A 93 8.07 25.78 -4.37
C ASN A 93 6.93 24.90 -4.90
N ARG A 94 6.23 25.37 -5.94
CA ARG A 94 5.10 24.66 -6.55
C ARG A 94 5.44 23.26 -7.07
N TYR A 95 6.68 23.02 -7.51
CA TYR A 95 7.13 21.71 -8.02
C TYR A 95 7.38 20.73 -6.89
N ASP A 96 7.96 21.20 -5.78
CA ASP A 96 8.13 20.39 -4.56
C ASP A 96 6.78 20.10 -3.91
N LEU A 97 5.85 21.05 -3.91
CA LEU A 97 4.46 20.82 -3.49
C LEU A 97 3.75 19.78 -4.36
N ALA A 98 3.89 19.86 -5.69
CA ALA A 98 3.31 18.88 -6.61
C ALA A 98 3.90 17.47 -6.41
N ALA A 99 5.23 17.38 -6.25
CA ALA A 99 5.94 16.16 -5.92
C ALA A 99 5.47 15.58 -4.57
N PHE A 100 5.23 16.45 -3.58
CA PHE A 100 4.69 16.05 -2.29
C PHE A 100 3.28 15.46 -2.39
N LEU A 101 2.37 16.15 -3.10
CA LEU A 101 0.99 15.67 -3.28
C LEU A 101 0.95 14.34 -4.03
N LEU A 102 1.82 14.15 -5.03
CA LEU A 102 1.93 12.88 -5.74
C LEU A 102 2.37 11.74 -4.82
N LEU A 103 3.39 11.96 -3.96
CA LEU A 103 3.74 10.94 -2.97
C LEU A 103 2.57 10.66 -2.05
N TYR A 104 1.97 11.70 -1.49
CA TYR A 104 0.90 11.55 -0.52
C TYR A 104 -0.23 10.70 -1.11
N ALA A 105 -0.56 10.90 -2.38
CA ALA A 105 -1.52 10.06 -3.11
C ALA A 105 -1.07 8.60 -3.24
N VAL A 106 0.21 8.34 -3.53
CA VAL A 106 0.77 6.96 -3.63
C VAL A 106 0.72 6.25 -2.29
N ILE A 107 1.13 6.92 -1.21
CA ILE A 107 1.07 6.39 0.15
C ILE A 107 -0.38 6.14 0.55
N TRP A 108 -1.27 7.10 0.32
CA TRP A 108 -2.68 6.99 0.64
C TRP A 108 -3.35 5.82 -0.10
N LEU A 109 -3.11 5.69 -1.42
CA LEU A 109 -3.66 4.59 -2.21
C LEU A 109 -3.18 3.23 -1.69
N THR A 110 -1.88 3.12 -1.40
CA THR A 110 -1.28 1.89 -0.86
C THR A 110 -1.85 1.58 0.52
N TYR A 111 -2.00 2.58 1.37
CA TYR A 111 -2.56 2.48 2.72
C TYR A 111 -4.01 1.98 2.72
N VAL A 112 -4.87 2.56 1.87
CA VAL A 112 -6.27 2.15 1.76
C VAL A 112 -6.39 0.75 1.17
N ARG A 113 -5.61 0.43 0.13
CA ARG A 113 -5.67 -0.88 -0.53
C ARG A 113 -5.20 -2.02 0.35
N ALA A 114 -4.23 -1.77 1.22
CA ALA A 114 -3.73 -2.77 2.15
C ALA A 114 -4.46 -2.81 3.50
N ASN A 115 -5.59 -2.10 3.66
CA ASN A 115 -6.33 -2.06 4.93
C ASN A 115 -5.43 -1.79 6.15
N ALA A 116 -4.40 -0.95 5.99
CA ALA A 116 -3.38 -0.71 7.02
C ALA A 116 -3.85 0.22 8.16
N VAL A 117 -5.15 0.19 8.45
CA VAL A 117 -5.82 0.97 9.50
C VAL A 117 -5.17 0.71 10.86
N HIS A 118 -4.68 -0.50 11.09
CA HIS A 118 -3.97 -0.92 12.29
C HIS A 118 -2.65 -0.17 12.53
N ILE A 119 -2.05 0.44 11.50
CA ILE A 119 -0.79 1.21 11.63
C ILE A 119 -1.04 2.62 12.18
N ASN A 120 -2.29 3.11 12.18
CA ASN A 120 -2.57 4.51 12.49
C ASN A 120 -2.15 4.88 13.94
N PRO A 121 -1.13 5.74 14.12
CA PRO A 121 -0.59 6.08 15.43
C PRO A 121 -1.61 6.79 16.33
N LEU A 122 -2.62 7.46 15.76
CA LEU A 122 -3.65 8.14 16.54
C LEU A 122 -4.48 7.17 17.37
N PHE A 123 -4.74 5.95 16.89
CA PHE A 123 -5.42 4.94 17.71
C PHE A 123 -4.59 4.59 18.93
N HIS A 124 -3.28 4.41 18.77
CA HIS A 124 -2.38 4.11 19.88
C HIS A 124 -2.31 5.26 20.89
N VAL A 125 -2.21 6.51 20.43
CA VAL A 125 -2.22 7.70 21.30
C VAL A 125 -3.54 7.82 22.07
N LEU A 126 -4.66 7.49 21.43
CA LEU A 126 -5.98 7.50 22.06
C LEU A 126 -6.29 6.25 22.91
N GLY A 127 -5.32 5.33 23.06
CA GLY A 127 -5.44 4.12 23.87
C GLY A 127 -6.24 2.98 23.23
N TYR A 128 -6.53 3.07 21.94
CA TYR A 128 -7.16 2.01 21.17
C TYR A 128 -6.12 1.02 20.61
N ARG A 129 -6.55 -0.22 20.48
CA ARG A 129 -5.81 -1.35 19.90
C ARG A 129 -6.69 -1.98 18.84
N LEU A 130 -6.06 -2.40 17.74
CA LEU A 130 -6.73 -3.02 16.62
C LEU A 130 -6.30 -4.49 16.53
N PHE A 131 -7.27 -5.39 16.48
CA PHE A 131 -7.06 -6.83 16.35
C PHE A 131 -7.75 -7.33 15.09
N GLU A 132 -7.05 -8.12 14.27
CA GLU A 132 -7.73 -8.92 13.24
C GLU A 132 -8.19 -10.23 13.86
N ILE A 133 -9.50 -10.47 13.83
CA ILE A 133 -10.13 -11.69 14.32
C ILE A 133 -10.87 -12.38 13.18
N GLU A 134 -10.88 -13.71 13.20
CA GLU A 134 -11.71 -14.50 12.30
C GLU A 134 -13.04 -14.82 12.98
N ASP A 135 -14.13 -14.38 12.38
CA ASP A 135 -15.47 -14.68 12.85
C ASP A 135 -15.81 -16.15 12.58
N LYS A 136 -15.88 -16.98 13.62
CA LYS A 136 -16.05 -18.44 13.49
C LYS A 136 -17.26 -18.88 12.65
N PRO A 137 -18.46 -18.28 12.78
CA PRO A 137 -19.62 -18.70 12.01
C PRO A 137 -19.52 -18.35 10.52
N SER A 138 -18.85 -17.25 10.16
CA SER A 138 -18.78 -16.76 8.78
C SER A 138 -17.43 -16.98 8.10
N GLY A 139 -16.38 -17.34 8.84
CA GLY A 139 -14.99 -17.39 8.37
C GLY A 139 -14.44 -16.02 7.94
N ARG A 140 -15.12 -14.92 8.28
CA ARG A 140 -14.76 -13.58 7.82
C ARG A 140 -13.72 -12.96 8.75
N LEU A 141 -12.65 -12.43 8.16
CA LEU A 141 -11.71 -11.58 8.88
C LEU A 141 -12.36 -10.22 9.17
N VAL A 142 -12.39 -9.85 10.46
CA VAL A 142 -12.91 -8.58 10.97
C VAL A 142 -11.81 -7.90 11.78
N THR A 143 -11.60 -6.61 11.53
CA THR A 143 -10.74 -5.76 12.36
C THR A 143 -11.57 -5.18 13.51
N VAL A 144 -11.22 -5.53 14.74
CA VAL A 144 -11.86 -5.02 15.96
C VAL A 144 -11.02 -3.91 16.58
N ILE A 145 -11.65 -2.78 16.84
CA ILE A 145 -11.07 -1.65 17.57
C ILE A 145 -11.55 -1.72 19.02
N THR A 146 -10.62 -1.79 19.98
CA THR A 146 -10.94 -1.93 21.40
C THR A 146 -9.94 -1.17 22.28
N LYS A 147 -10.35 -0.74 23.48
CA LYS A 147 -9.42 -0.28 24.52
C LYS A 147 -8.86 -1.43 25.36
N SER A 148 -9.41 -2.64 25.22
CA SER A 148 -8.93 -3.81 25.93
C SER A 148 -7.50 -4.18 25.49
N PRO A 149 -6.58 -4.44 26.43
CA PRO A 149 -5.21 -4.83 26.09
C PRO A 149 -5.10 -6.23 25.46
N PHE A 150 -6.10 -7.09 25.65
CA PHE A 150 -6.11 -8.47 25.14
C PHE A 150 -7.54 -8.92 24.81
N ILE A 151 -7.64 -9.81 23.81
CA ILE A 151 -8.85 -10.57 23.47
C ILE A 151 -8.47 -12.04 23.51
N ARG A 152 -9.19 -12.87 24.27
CA ARG A 152 -8.87 -14.30 24.38
C ARG A 152 -9.45 -15.09 23.21
N PRO A 153 -8.78 -16.16 22.75
CA PRO A 153 -9.40 -17.10 21.83
C PRO A 153 -10.71 -17.66 22.45
N ASN A 154 -11.78 -17.70 21.66
CA ASN A 154 -13.14 -18.13 22.06
C ASN A 154 -13.92 -17.17 22.97
N GLU A 155 -13.42 -15.96 23.21
CA GLU A 155 -14.19 -14.93 23.90
C GLU A 155 -15.34 -14.42 23.02
N VAL A 156 -16.53 -14.27 23.60
CA VAL A 156 -17.68 -13.68 22.91
C VAL A 156 -17.67 -12.18 23.18
N ILE A 157 -17.43 -11.39 22.13
CA ILE A 157 -17.40 -9.93 22.20
C ILE A 157 -18.56 -9.34 21.39
N THR A 158 -19.18 -8.28 21.91
CA THR A 158 -20.19 -7.51 21.18
C THR A 158 -19.51 -6.38 20.42
N VAL A 159 -19.67 -6.38 19.10
CA VAL A 159 -19.09 -5.36 18.22
C VAL A 159 -20.17 -4.66 17.43
N LYS A 160 -20.09 -3.32 17.33
CA LYS A 160 -20.84 -2.56 16.33
C LYS A 160 -20.09 -2.62 15.02
N LEU A 161 -20.64 -3.34 14.05
CA LEU A 161 -20.05 -3.50 12.71
C LEU A 161 -20.46 -2.33 11.82
N GLU A 162 -19.51 -1.81 11.05
CA GLU A 162 -19.78 -0.85 9.99
C GLU A 162 -19.90 -1.61 8.65
N THR A 163 -21.04 -1.53 7.97
CA THR A 163 -21.42 -2.46 6.88
C THR A 163 -20.61 -2.34 5.59
N SER A 164 -19.78 -1.30 5.43
CA SER A 164 -19.00 -1.08 4.20
C SER A 164 -17.61 -1.73 4.24
N HIS A 165 -17.00 -1.87 5.42
CA HIS A 165 -15.67 -2.45 5.61
C HIS A 165 -15.73 -3.49 6.73
N SER A 166 -14.90 -4.53 6.72
CA SER A 166 -14.91 -5.56 7.77
C SER A 166 -14.36 -5.02 9.11
N VAL A 167 -14.87 -3.90 9.61
CA VAL A 167 -14.39 -3.19 10.81
C VAL A 167 -15.52 -3.12 11.83
N GLY A 168 -15.21 -3.48 13.07
CA GLY A 168 -16.13 -3.40 14.20
C GLY A 168 -15.51 -2.69 15.39
N ILE A 169 -16.34 -1.97 16.16
CA ILE A 169 -15.92 -1.35 17.42
C ILE A 169 -16.52 -2.16 18.57
N GLN A 170 -15.67 -2.64 19.47
CA GLN A 170 -16.14 -3.30 20.70
C GLN A 170 -16.75 -2.24 21.62
N VAL A 171 -18.01 -2.46 22.01
CA VAL A 171 -18.78 -1.57 22.89
C VAL A 171 -18.55 -1.93 24.35
#